data_AF-A0A329TLJ3-F1
#
_entry.id   AF-A0A329TLJ3-F1
#
_cell.length_a   1.000
_cell.length_b   1.000
_cell.length_c   1.000
_cell.angle_alpha   90.00
_cell.angle_beta   90.00
_cell.angle_gamma   90.00
#
_symmetry.space_group_name_H-M   'P 1'
#
loop_
_entity.id
_entity.type
_entity.pdbx_description
1 polymer ?
#
loop_
_entity_poly.entity_id
_entity_poly.type
_entity_poly.pdbx_seq_one_letter_code
_entity_poly.pdbx_strand_id
1 'polypeptide(L)'
;MSKILKSVTLGDVKNGGIFRALGKEFVKLDADEHGCLVLAKEIWTRMPFREGDDPECPNDLRRSEIMPYLGNCLAEFTKNGTPLSTFIPLRIDLQDTTGQNEYGIFEVRIGLLTLRGYGKYWRLIPKVDAPWWLATPYGTPNCSPGTINYSSVWGVGTDGSYGNNWYNTSYGVRPVLCFSSALLVSVEDEREAGFSLSDVPLDDLLAEIKSRTEG
;
A
#
# COMPACT_ATOMS: atom_id res chain seq x y z
N MET A 1 -5.15 -19.89 17.80
CA MET A 1 -5.27 -20.68 16.56
C MET A 1 -4.07 -20.36 15.69
N SER A 2 -3.31 -21.37 15.27
CA SER A 2 -2.17 -21.17 14.37
C SER A 2 -2.69 -21.02 12.95
N LYS A 3 -2.49 -19.88 12.30
CA LYS A 3 -2.92 -19.68 10.92
C LYS A 3 -2.05 -20.51 9.98
N ILE A 4 -2.67 -21.40 9.20
CA ILE A 4 -1.98 -22.17 8.16
C ILE A 4 -1.60 -21.21 7.03
N LEU A 5 -0.32 -21.19 6.66
CA LEU A 5 0.19 -20.38 5.55
C LEU A 5 0.44 -21.28 4.34
N LYS A 6 -0.10 -20.89 3.20
CA LYS A 6 0.15 -21.54 1.92
C LYS A 6 1.11 -20.71 1.09
N SER A 7 2.11 -21.34 0.49
CA SER A 7 3.00 -20.70 -0.48
C SER A 7 2.35 -20.72 -1.88
N VAL A 8 2.29 -19.56 -2.54
CA VAL A 8 1.72 -19.36 -3.89
C VAL A 8 2.57 -18.35 -4.67
N THR A 9 2.39 -18.26 -5.99
CA THR A 9 2.96 -17.14 -6.75
C THR A 9 2.12 -15.89 -6.55
N LEU A 10 2.76 -14.71 -6.53
CA LEU A 10 2.06 -13.44 -6.34
C LEU A 10 1.06 -13.14 -7.48
N GLY A 11 1.33 -13.64 -8.68
CA GLY A 11 0.42 -13.58 -9.82
C GLY A 11 -0.95 -14.19 -9.50
N ASP A 12 -0.96 -15.30 -8.75
CA ASP A 12 -2.18 -16.04 -8.39
C ASP A 12 -2.97 -15.41 -7.23
N VAL A 13 -2.38 -14.46 -6.51
CA VAL A 13 -3.08 -13.73 -5.44
C VAL A 13 -4.13 -12.81 -6.08
N LYS A 14 -5.38 -12.81 -5.57
CA LYS A 14 -6.43 -11.90 -6.04
C LYS A 14 -6.11 -10.44 -5.68
N ASN A 15 -6.58 -9.48 -6.48
CA ASN A 15 -6.53 -8.06 -6.08
C ASN A 15 -7.37 -7.86 -4.80
N GLY A 16 -6.84 -7.10 -3.85
CA GLY A 16 -7.33 -6.99 -2.47
C GLY A 16 -6.86 -8.12 -1.54
N GLY A 17 -6.19 -9.15 -2.07
CA GLY A 17 -5.61 -10.24 -1.27
C GLY A 17 -4.42 -9.77 -0.44
N ILE A 18 -4.39 -10.21 0.83
CA ILE A 18 -3.26 -9.99 1.74
C ILE A 18 -2.27 -11.15 1.61
N PHE A 19 -0.99 -10.83 1.53
CA PHE A 19 0.08 -11.81 1.48
C PHE A 19 1.29 -11.35 2.30
N ARG A 20 2.16 -12.30 2.62
CA ARG A 20 3.43 -12.11 3.31
C ARG A 20 4.59 -12.38 2.38
N ALA A 21 5.52 -11.44 2.32
CA ALA A 21 6.78 -11.54 1.59
C ALA A 21 7.84 -10.70 2.30
N LEU A 22 9.10 -11.10 2.21
CA LEU A 22 10.23 -10.29 2.72
C LEU A 22 10.08 -9.88 4.21
N GLY A 23 9.42 -10.71 5.03
CA GLY A 23 9.15 -10.41 6.44
C GLY A 23 8.10 -9.30 6.69
N LYS A 24 7.33 -8.90 5.67
CA LYS A 24 6.29 -7.87 5.73
C LYS A 24 4.97 -8.39 5.16
N GLU A 25 3.88 -7.72 5.53
CA GLU A 25 2.55 -7.93 4.96
C GLU A 25 2.22 -6.86 3.93
N PHE A 26 1.57 -7.28 2.84
CA PHE A 26 1.19 -6.42 1.73
C PHE A 26 -0.22 -6.76 1.27
N VAL A 27 -0.86 -5.78 0.62
CA VAL A 27 -2.08 -5.97 -0.16
C VAL A 27 -1.75 -5.84 -1.65
N LYS A 28 -2.24 -6.77 -2.47
CA LYS A 28 -2.15 -6.66 -3.93
C LYS A 28 -3.21 -5.67 -4.44
N LEU A 29 -2.79 -4.62 -5.13
CA LEU A 29 -3.69 -3.59 -5.66
C LEU A 29 -4.07 -3.87 -7.12
N ASP A 30 -3.09 -4.24 -7.93
CA ASP A 30 -3.27 -4.50 -9.36
C ASP A 30 -2.20 -5.46 -9.89
N ALA A 31 -2.38 -5.94 -11.12
CA ALA A 31 -1.36 -6.69 -11.83
C ALA A 31 -1.42 -6.39 -13.34
N ASP A 32 -0.26 -6.37 -13.96
CA ASP A 32 -0.08 -6.27 -15.41
C ASP A 32 0.95 -7.31 -15.91
N GLU A 33 1.34 -7.20 -17.18
CA GLU A 33 2.34 -8.09 -17.79
C GLU A 33 3.74 -7.96 -17.19
N HIS A 34 4.03 -6.85 -16.51
CA HIS A 34 5.33 -6.58 -15.92
C HIS A 34 5.40 -7.08 -14.47
N GLY A 35 4.35 -6.90 -13.68
CA GLY A 35 4.31 -7.35 -12.30
C GLY A 35 3.01 -7.07 -11.55
N CYS A 36 3.10 -7.11 -10.23
CA CYS A 36 1.99 -6.87 -9.31
C CYS A 36 2.26 -5.60 -8.51
N LEU A 37 1.36 -4.61 -8.62
CA LEU A 37 1.37 -3.41 -7.80
C LEU A 37 0.87 -3.76 -6.40
N VAL A 38 1.66 -3.45 -5.38
CA VAL A 38 1.36 -3.82 -3.99
C VAL A 38 1.59 -2.65 -3.05
N LEU A 39 0.82 -2.60 -1.98
CA LEU A 39 0.95 -1.61 -0.91
C LEU A 39 1.26 -2.33 0.40
N ALA A 40 2.17 -1.78 1.19
CA ALA A 40 2.39 -2.26 2.55
C ALA A 40 1.07 -2.28 3.32
N LYS A 41 0.75 -3.40 4.00
CA LYS A 41 -0.48 -3.49 4.79
C LYS A 41 -0.44 -2.52 5.97
N GLU A 42 0.69 -2.49 6.68
CA GLU A 42 0.94 -1.65 7.84
C GLU A 42 1.78 -0.42 7.49
N ILE A 43 1.76 0.57 8.40
CA ILE A 43 2.68 1.71 8.38
C ILE A 43 4.06 1.24 8.85
N TRP A 44 5.12 1.57 8.10
CA TRP A 44 6.48 1.13 8.43
C TRP A 44 7.21 2.06 9.39
N THR A 45 6.92 3.35 9.31
CA THR A 45 7.44 4.38 10.22
C THR A 45 6.52 5.59 10.20
N ARG A 46 6.69 6.49 11.18
CA ARG A 46 6.06 7.81 11.17
C ARG A 46 7.14 8.88 11.09
N MET A 47 7.04 9.74 10.10
CA MET A 47 7.99 10.83 9.89
C MET A 47 7.32 11.96 9.11
N PRO A 48 7.84 13.20 9.21
CA PRO A 48 7.42 14.22 8.27
C PRO A 48 7.80 13.85 6.86
N PHE A 49 7.06 14.42 5.91
CA PHE A 49 7.39 14.32 4.51
C PHE A 49 8.76 14.98 4.24
N ARG A 50 9.01 16.09 4.91
CA ARG A 50 10.28 16.79 4.86
C ARG A 50 10.61 17.45 6.19
N GLU A 51 11.89 17.44 6.52
CA GLU A 51 12.47 18.22 7.60
C GLU A 51 13.15 19.48 7.04
N GLY A 52 13.08 20.58 7.78
CA GLY A 52 13.66 21.85 7.38
C GLY A 52 12.85 22.62 6.33
N ASP A 53 13.32 23.83 6.02
CA ASP A 53 12.66 24.74 5.10
C ASP A 53 13.13 24.50 3.67
N ASP A 54 12.20 24.23 2.75
CA ASP A 54 12.43 24.30 1.31
C ASP A 54 11.41 25.29 0.74
N PRO A 55 11.83 26.54 0.47
CA PRO A 55 10.91 27.57 0.00
C PRO A 55 10.42 27.33 -1.43
N GLU A 56 11.04 26.42 -2.18
CA GLU A 56 10.70 26.17 -3.58
C GLU A 56 9.76 24.98 -3.73
N CYS A 57 10.16 23.79 -3.26
CA CYS A 57 9.44 22.54 -3.57
C CYS A 57 9.23 21.63 -2.35
N PRO A 58 8.67 22.09 -1.22
CA PRO A 58 8.70 21.34 0.04
C PRO A 58 7.85 20.06 0.00
N ASN A 59 6.83 20.00 -0.85
CA ASN A 59 5.97 18.84 -1.08
C ASN A 59 6.42 17.92 -2.23
N ASP A 60 7.60 18.15 -2.82
CA ASP A 60 8.16 17.27 -3.85
C ASP A 60 8.72 15.99 -3.24
N LEU A 61 8.14 14.83 -3.58
CA LEU A 61 8.58 13.52 -3.10
C LEU A 61 10.06 13.26 -3.42
N ARG A 62 10.57 13.73 -4.56
CA ARG A 62 11.96 13.51 -5.01
C ARG A 62 12.98 14.12 -4.06
N ARG A 63 12.57 15.16 -3.35
CA ARG A 63 13.38 15.94 -2.41
C ARG A 63 12.97 15.70 -0.94
N SER A 64 12.07 14.75 -0.70
CA SER A 64 11.54 14.40 0.64
C SER A 64 12.52 13.56 1.45
N GLU A 65 12.38 13.59 2.78
CA GLU A 65 13.13 12.69 3.69
C GLU A 65 12.60 11.24 3.66
N ILE A 66 11.39 11.06 3.10
CA ILE A 66 10.81 9.73 2.92
C ILE A 66 11.64 8.92 1.92
N MET A 67 12.18 9.52 0.86
CA MET A 67 12.89 8.77 -0.18
C MET A 67 14.21 8.15 0.30
N PRO A 68 15.09 8.86 1.05
CA PRO A 68 16.22 8.23 1.72
C PRO A 68 15.82 7.06 2.64
N TYR A 69 14.76 7.23 3.44
CA TYR A 69 14.24 6.16 4.30
C TYR A 69 13.80 4.93 3.49
N LEU A 70 12.99 5.13 2.44
CA LEU A 70 12.53 4.05 1.57
C LEU A 70 13.69 3.37 0.83
N GLY A 71 14.68 4.15 0.40
CA GLY A 71 15.92 3.64 -0.22
C GLY A 71 16.69 2.71 0.72
N ASN A 72 16.80 3.07 2.00
CA ASN A 72 17.41 2.23 3.02
C ASN A 72 16.62 0.93 3.25
N CYS A 73 15.28 1.00 3.31
CA CYS A 73 14.44 -0.20 3.41
C CYS A 73 14.63 -1.15 2.20
N LEU A 74 14.71 -0.59 0.99
CA LEU A 74 14.98 -1.39 -0.22
C LEU A 74 16.37 -2.02 -0.17
N ALA A 75 17.39 -1.27 0.26
CA ALA A 75 18.75 -1.78 0.43
C ALA A 75 18.85 -2.88 1.49
N GLU A 76 18.02 -2.84 2.53
CA GLU A 76 17.96 -3.89 3.54
C GLU A 76 17.43 -5.21 2.96
N PHE A 77 16.38 -5.16 2.12
CA PHE A 77 15.89 -6.37 1.45
C PHE A 77 16.92 -7.00 0.53
N THR A 78 17.68 -6.18 -0.21
CA THR A 78 18.72 -6.68 -1.11
C THR A 78 19.92 -7.24 -0.34
N LYS A 79 20.33 -6.60 0.75
CA LYS A 79 21.34 -7.12 1.67
C LYS A 79 20.94 -8.48 2.27
N ASN A 80 19.64 -8.68 2.52
CA ASN A 80 19.09 -9.94 3.01
C ASN A 80 18.86 -10.99 1.90
N GLY A 81 19.42 -10.79 0.71
CA GLY A 81 19.45 -11.78 -0.38
C GLY A 81 18.31 -11.66 -1.40
N THR A 82 17.45 -10.65 -1.30
CA THR A 82 16.39 -10.42 -2.31
C THR A 82 17.00 -9.78 -3.56
N PRO A 83 16.91 -10.39 -4.74
CA PRO A 83 17.44 -9.78 -5.96
C PRO A 83 16.77 -8.42 -6.26
N LEU A 84 17.54 -7.42 -6.71
CA LEU A 84 16.97 -6.12 -7.09
C LEU A 84 15.93 -6.24 -8.22
N SER A 85 16.06 -7.27 -9.07
CA SER A 85 15.11 -7.59 -10.13
C SER A 85 13.71 -8.01 -9.61
N THR A 86 13.60 -8.40 -8.34
CA THR A 86 12.29 -8.64 -7.70
C THR A 86 11.46 -7.36 -7.62
N PHE A 87 12.11 -6.20 -7.51
CA PHE A 87 11.45 -4.89 -7.38
C PHE A 87 11.41 -4.20 -8.73
N ILE A 88 10.30 -4.30 -9.45
CA ILE A 88 10.15 -3.71 -10.78
C ILE A 88 10.03 -2.17 -10.65
N PRO A 89 10.69 -1.39 -11.52
CA PRO A 89 10.55 0.06 -11.50
C PRO A 89 9.10 0.51 -11.67
N LEU A 90 8.68 1.45 -10.83
CA LEU A 90 7.42 2.16 -10.86
C LEU A 90 7.64 3.55 -11.44
N ARG A 91 6.72 4.01 -12.27
CA ARG A 91 6.65 5.41 -12.72
C ARG A 91 5.57 6.12 -11.91
N ILE A 92 5.99 6.97 -10.99
CA ILE A 92 5.09 7.78 -10.15
C ILE A 92 4.91 9.14 -10.81
N ASP A 93 3.70 9.43 -11.28
CA ASP A 93 3.34 10.75 -11.78
C ASP A 93 3.10 11.71 -10.61
N LEU A 94 3.94 12.74 -10.50
CA LEU A 94 3.86 13.78 -9.46
C LEU A 94 3.02 14.98 -9.90
N GLN A 95 2.12 14.79 -10.87
CA GLN A 95 1.08 15.76 -11.21
C GLN A 95 0.19 16.07 -9.99
N ASP A 96 -0.08 17.37 -9.77
CA ASP A 96 -0.98 17.84 -8.71
C ASP A 96 -2.47 17.68 -9.08
N THR A 97 -3.37 18.07 -8.17
CA THR A 97 -4.82 17.97 -8.41
C THR A 97 -5.38 19.03 -9.36
N THR A 98 -4.59 20.04 -9.74
CA THR A 98 -4.96 21.06 -10.73
C THR A 98 -4.48 20.70 -12.15
N GLY A 99 -3.70 19.61 -12.28
CA GLY A 99 -3.15 19.13 -13.54
C GLY A 99 -1.73 19.63 -13.84
N GLN A 100 -1.14 20.43 -12.96
CA GLN A 100 0.23 20.91 -13.06
C GLN A 100 1.21 19.75 -12.83
N ASN A 101 2.31 19.72 -13.59
CA ASN A 101 3.18 18.55 -13.72
C ASN A 101 4.69 18.88 -13.67
N GLU A 102 5.08 19.99 -13.05
CA GLU A 102 6.46 20.49 -12.97
C GLU A 102 7.41 19.49 -12.29
N TYR A 103 6.92 18.71 -11.33
CA TYR A 103 7.71 17.65 -10.70
C TYR A 103 7.86 16.41 -11.61
N GLY A 104 7.07 16.31 -12.67
CA GLY A 104 7.18 15.28 -13.70
C GLY A 104 6.93 13.86 -13.17
N ILE A 105 7.51 12.91 -13.90
CA ILE A 105 7.44 11.48 -13.55
C ILE A 105 8.69 11.10 -12.79
N PHE A 106 8.51 10.43 -11.65
CA PHE A 106 9.59 9.93 -10.83
C PHE A 106 9.65 8.40 -10.91
N GLU A 107 10.75 7.87 -11.43
CA GLU A 107 10.96 6.43 -11.57
C GLU A 107 11.70 5.87 -10.34
N VAL A 108 11.05 4.97 -9.60
CA VAL A 108 11.57 4.39 -8.35
C VAL A 108 11.15 2.93 -8.19
N ARG A 109 11.88 2.13 -7.41
CA ARG A 109 11.48 0.72 -7.11
C ARG A 109 10.67 0.57 -5.82
N ILE A 110 10.66 1.61 -5.01
CA ILE A 110 9.86 1.76 -3.79
C ILE A 110 9.47 3.24 -3.69
N GLY A 111 8.21 3.52 -3.39
CA GLY A 111 7.73 4.90 -3.29
C GLY A 111 6.47 5.01 -2.44
N LEU A 112 5.68 6.05 -2.68
CA LEU A 112 4.36 6.22 -2.09
C LEU A 112 3.27 6.11 -3.15
N LEU A 113 2.07 5.69 -2.74
CA LEU A 113 0.91 5.68 -3.61
C LEU A 113 0.50 7.13 -3.96
N THR A 114 0.09 7.40 -5.20
CA THR A 114 -0.48 8.70 -5.58
C THR A 114 -1.94 8.81 -5.11
N LEU A 115 -2.47 10.02 -4.97
CA LEU A 115 -3.90 10.23 -4.70
C LEU A 115 -4.79 9.61 -5.78
N ARG A 116 -4.37 9.67 -7.05
CA ARG A 116 -5.06 9.00 -8.15
C ARG A 116 -5.03 7.48 -8.00
N GLY A 117 -3.88 6.92 -7.60
CA GLY A 117 -3.75 5.50 -7.26
C GLY A 117 -4.64 5.11 -6.09
N TYR A 118 -4.66 5.91 -5.02
CA TYR A 118 -5.57 5.70 -3.89
C TYR A 118 -7.02 5.71 -4.34
N GLY A 119 -7.44 6.70 -5.13
CA GLY A 119 -8.80 6.78 -5.69
C GLY A 119 -9.19 5.57 -6.57
N LYS A 120 -8.23 4.95 -7.27
CA LYS A 120 -8.46 3.73 -8.04
C LYS A 120 -8.65 2.50 -7.15
N TYR A 121 -7.87 2.37 -6.07
CA TYR A 121 -7.76 1.14 -5.29
C TYR A 121 -8.32 1.21 -3.86
N TRP A 122 -8.92 2.31 -3.42
CA TRP A 122 -9.31 2.53 -2.01
C TRP A 122 -10.15 1.41 -1.40
N ARG A 123 -11.01 0.76 -2.19
CA ARG A 123 -11.85 -0.37 -1.75
C ARG A 123 -11.05 -1.63 -1.40
N LEU A 124 -9.84 -1.76 -1.94
CA LEU A 124 -8.93 -2.88 -1.71
C LEU A 124 -8.00 -2.64 -0.52
N ILE A 125 -7.80 -1.39 -0.12
CA ILE A 125 -6.76 -0.99 0.84
C ILE A 125 -7.30 -1.15 2.26
N PRO A 126 -6.68 -1.99 3.12
CA PRO A 126 -7.04 -2.07 4.52
C PRO A 126 -6.78 -0.74 5.24
N LYS A 127 -7.66 -0.39 6.18
CA LYS A 127 -7.48 0.75 7.08
C LYS A 127 -6.31 0.49 8.03
N VAL A 128 -5.69 1.58 8.50
CA VAL A 128 -4.56 1.59 9.42
C VAL A 128 -4.84 2.57 10.56
N ASP A 129 -4.10 2.44 11.66
CA ASP A 129 -4.31 3.18 12.91
C ASP A 129 -3.72 4.59 12.92
N ALA A 130 -3.07 5.01 11.83
CA ALA A 130 -2.49 6.34 11.69
C ALA A 130 -2.70 6.94 10.29
N PRO A 131 -2.82 8.28 10.18
CA PRO A 131 -2.80 8.95 8.89
C PRO A 131 -1.47 8.68 8.17
N TRP A 132 -1.48 8.59 6.85
CA TRP A 132 -0.29 8.27 6.07
C TRP A 132 -0.16 9.12 4.79
N TRP A 133 1.08 9.32 4.35
CA TRP A 133 1.42 10.18 3.23
C TRP A 133 1.18 9.54 1.87
N LEU A 134 0.77 10.34 0.90
CA LEU A 134 0.72 10.01 -0.52
C LEU A 134 1.86 10.73 -1.28
N ALA A 135 2.18 10.25 -2.47
CA ALA A 135 3.17 10.87 -3.36
C ALA A 135 2.69 12.19 -3.98
N THR A 136 1.37 12.43 -4.02
CA THR A 136 0.80 13.55 -4.76
C THR A 136 1.05 14.87 -4.02
N PRO A 137 1.73 15.84 -4.65
CA PRO A 137 1.86 17.18 -4.09
C PRO A 137 0.49 17.87 -4.08
N TYR A 138 0.26 18.77 -3.12
CA TYR A 138 -0.96 19.58 -3.16
C TYR A 138 -0.95 20.58 -4.32
N GLY A 139 0.22 21.14 -4.62
CA GLY A 139 0.47 22.05 -5.74
C GLY A 139 1.96 22.20 -6.01
N THR A 140 2.31 22.65 -7.20
CA THR A 140 3.70 22.86 -7.64
C THR A 140 4.08 24.36 -7.64
N PRO A 141 5.36 24.75 -7.81
CA PRO A 141 5.82 26.13 -7.57
C PRO A 141 5.24 27.21 -8.50
N ASN A 142 4.64 26.85 -9.65
CA ASN A 142 4.03 27.81 -10.59
C ASN A 142 2.57 28.15 -10.27
N CYS A 143 2.14 27.93 -9.03
CA CYS A 143 0.80 28.28 -8.57
C CYS A 143 0.40 29.73 -8.90
N SER A 144 -0.89 29.95 -9.15
CA SER A 144 -1.46 31.29 -9.34
C SER A 144 -0.99 32.25 -8.23
N PRO A 145 -0.68 33.52 -8.54
CA PRO A 145 -0.26 34.51 -7.55
C PRO A 145 -1.26 34.54 -6.39
N GLY A 146 -0.84 34.08 -5.20
CA GLY A 146 -1.69 33.99 -4.01
C GLY A 146 -1.98 32.58 -3.48
N THR A 147 -1.54 31.52 -4.16
CA THR A 147 -1.69 30.14 -3.65
C THR A 147 -0.49 29.77 -2.76
N ILE A 148 -0.70 29.72 -1.44
CA ILE A 148 0.33 29.43 -0.40
C ILE A 148 0.52 27.90 -0.20
N ASN A 149 -0.12 27.08 -1.03
CA ASN A 149 -0.37 25.67 -0.70
C ASN A 149 0.69 24.68 -1.20
N TYR A 150 1.85 25.14 -1.69
CA TYR A 150 2.98 24.24 -2.03
C TYR A 150 3.63 23.59 -0.79
N SER A 151 3.29 24.06 0.43
CA SER A 151 3.70 23.42 1.69
C SER A 151 2.84 22.22 2.10
N SER A 152 1.79 21.89 1.34
CA SER A 152 0.90 20.76 1.65
C SER A 152 1.20 19.53 0.81
N VAL A 153 1.02 18.37 1.42
CA VAL A 153 1.11 17.04 0.81
C VAL A 153 -0.21 16.30 1.03
N TRP A 154 -0.68 15.57 0.04
CA TRP A 154 -1.86 14.72 0.21
C TRP A 154 -1.57 13.51 1.11
N GLY A 155 -2.58 13.08 1.84
CA GLY A 155 -2.54 11.92 2.72
C GLY A 155 -3.92 11.30 2.91
N VAL A 156 -3.94 10.19 3.62
CA VAL A 156 -5.15 9.42 3.91
C VAL A 156 -5.30 9.30 5.43
N GLY A 157 -6.49 9.62 5.93
CA GLY A 157 -6.86 9.47 7.33
C GLY A 157 -7.12 8.01 7.72
N THR A 158 -7.20 7.76 9.03
CA THR A 158 -7.44 6.43 9.60
C THR A 158 -8.79 5.84 9.21
N ASP A 159 -9.77 6.70 8.95
CA ASP A 159 -11.10 6.33 8.48
C ASP A 159 -11.17 6.02 6.98
N GLY A 160 -10.09 6.29 6.23
CA GLY A 160 -10.01 6.16 4.78
C GLY A 160 -10.40 7.44 4.01
N SER A 161 -10.73 8.53 4.70
CA SER A 161 -10.85 9.84 4.06
C SER A 161 -9.49 10.30 3.52
N TYR A 162 -9.49 11.16 2.51
CA TYR A 162 -8.26 11.78 2.00
C TYR A 162 -8.30 13.29 2.23
N GLY A 163 -7.15 13.87 2.50
CA GLY A 163 -6.97 15.28 2.79
C GLY A 163 -5.52 15.68 2.62
N ASN A 164 -5.19 16.93 2.83
CA ASN A 164 -3.82 17.42 2.78
C ASN A 164 -3.38 17.92 4.16
N ASN A 165 -2.08 17.85 4.40
CA ASN A 165 -1.48 18.45 5.58
C ASN A 165 -0.09 19.00 5.26
N TRP A 166 0.44 19.82 6.16
CA TRP A 166 1.74 20.45 6.04
C TRP A 166 2.84 19.38 6.00
N TYR A 167 3.80 19.55 5.10
CA TYR A 167 4.87 18.57 4.86
C TYR A 167 5.66 18.19 6.13
N ASN A 168 5.73 19.08 7.11
CA ASN A 168 6.44 18.89 8.38
C ASN A 168 5.61 18.16 9.46
N THR A 169 4.36 17.76 9.15
CA THR A 169 3.55 16.94 10.07
C THR A 169 4.03 15.49 10.08
N SER A 170 4.09 14.83 11.23
CA SER A 170 4.49 13.41 11.28
C SER A 170 3.33 12.46 10.96
N TYR A 171 3.30 11.92 9.74
CA TYR A 171 2.37 10.87 9.30
C TYR A 171 3.11 9.56 8.96
N GLY A 172 2.33 8.50 8.80
CA GLY A 172 2.82 7.18 8.42
C GLY A 172 3.39 7.13 7.00
N VAL A 173 4.47 6.37 6.84
CA VAL A 173 5.02 5.96 5.56
C VAL A 173 4.48 4.57 5.23
N ARG A 174 3.69 4.48 4.17
CA ARG A 174 3.09 3.24 3.68
C ARG A 174 3.55 2.97 2.24
N PRO A 175 4.63 2.21 2.06
CA PRO A 175 5.27 2.09 0.76
C PRO A 175 4.42 1.35 -0.27
N VAL A 176 4.53 1.79 -1.51
CA VAL A 176 4.08 1.07 -2.71
C VAL A 176 5.29 0.47 -3.44
N LEU A 177 5.15 -0.77 -3.90
CA LEU A 177 6.15 -1.48 -4.69
C LEU A 177 5.49 -2.18 -5.89
N CYS A 178 6.29 -2.54 -6.89
CA CYS A 178 5.88 -3.53 -7.90
C CYS A 178 6.78 -4.76 -7.76
N PHE A 179 6.17 -5.91 -7.54
CA PHE A 179 6.88 -7.18 -7.44
C PHE A 179 6.67 -8.01 -8.70
N SER A 180 7.66 -8.81 -9.08
CA SER A 180 7.47 -9.84 -10.11
C SER A 180 6.30 -10.75 -9.75
N SER A 181 5.42 -11.02 -10.70
CA SER A 181 4.29 -11.94 -10.52
C SER A 181 4.74 -13.37 -10.17
N ALA A 182 5.99 -13.73 -10.51
CA ALA A 182 6.58 -15.03 -10.16
C ALA A 182 7.12 -15.10 -8.72
N LEU A 183 7.07 -14.00 -7.94
CA LEU A 183 7.52 -13.99 -6.56
C LEU A 183 6.69 -14.99 -5.73
N LEU A 184 7.37 -15.91 -5.03
CA LEU A 184 6.73 -16.79 -4.07
C LEU A 184 6.38 -16.01 -2.80
N VAL A 185 5.12 -16.11 -2.40
CA VAL A 185 4.55 -15.40 -1.25
C VAL A 185 3.72 -16.34 -0.39
N SER A 186 3.56 -16.01 0.88
CA SER A 186 2.69 -16.76 1.79
C SER A 186 1.33 -16.07 1.93
N VAL A 187 0.24 -16.81 1.75
CA VAL A 187 -1.13 -16.35 2.00
C VAL A 187 -1.76 -17.16 3.12
N GLU A 188 -2.68 -16.56 3.87
CA GLU A 188 -3.47 -17.29 4.87
C GLU A 188 -4.40 -18.28 4.13
N ASP A 189 -4.39 -19.55 4.55
CA ASP A 189 -5.26 -20.56 3.97
C ASP A 189 -6.67 -20.40 4.56
N GLU A 190 -7.58 -19.80 3.77
CA GLU A 190 -8.98 -19.61 4.17
C GLU A 190 -9.77 -20.93 4.26
N ARG A 191 -9.16 -22.08 3.96
CA ARG A 191 -9.81 -23.41 4.00
C ARG A 191 -10.25 -23.88 5.37
N GLU A 192 -9.81 -23.26 6.47
CA GLU A 192 -10.38 -23.52 7.81
C GLU A 192 -11.49 -22.52 8.22
N ALA A 193 -11.70 -21.43 7.47
CA ALA A 193 -12.78 -20.48 7.73
C ALA A 193 -14.11 -20.85 7.04
N GLY A 194 -14.09 -21.83 6.14
CA GLY A 194 -15.29 -22.48 5.62
C GLY A 194 -15.73 -23.57 6.58
N PHE A 195 -16.88 -23.40 7.23
CA PHE A 195 -17.56 -24.46 7.97
C PHE A 195 -17.63 -25.72 7.10
N SER A 196 -16.81 -26.72 7.41
CA SER A 196 -16.83 -27.99 6.69
C SER A 196 -17.90 -28.88 7.28
N LEU A 197 -18.83 -29.34 6.45
CA LEU A 197 -19.83 -30.35 6.86
C LEU A 197 -19.18 -31.67 7.32
N SER A 198 -17.91 -31.92 6.99
CA SER A 198 -17.15 -33.07 7.48
C SER A 198 -16.85 -33.02 8.98
N ASP A 199 -16.85 -31.81 9.56
CA ASP A 199 -16.44 -31.57 10.94
C ASP A 199 -17.65 -31.49 11.88
N VAL A 200 -18.86 -31.60 11.32
CA VAL A 200 -20.11 -31.69 12.07
C VAL A 200 -20.42 -33.15 12.33
N PRO A 201 -20.58 -33.58 13.60
CA PRO A 201 -21.01 -34.92 13.94
C PRO A 201 -22.32 -35.27 13.22
N LEU A 202 -22.40 -36.50 12.68
CA LEU A 202 -23.59 -36.96 11.95
C LEU A 202 -24.86 -36.86 12.80
N ASP A 203 -24.74 -37.09 14.11
CA ASP A 203 -25.85 -37.01 15.05
C ASP A 203 -26.44 -35.60 15.16
N ASP A 204 -25.61 -34.56 15.12
CA ASP A 204 -26.03 -33.16 15.17
C ASP A 204 -26.76 -32.75 13.88
N LEU A 205 -26.26 -33.23 12.72
CA LEU A 205 -26.94 -33.04 11.43
C LEU A 205 -28.31 -33.74 11.39
N LEU A 206 -28.39 -34.95 11.94
CA LEU A 206 -29.64 -35.71 12.01
C LEU A 206 -30.65 -35.07 12.98
N ALA A 207 -30.19 -34.52 14.10
CA ALA A 207 -31.03 -33.82 15.06
C ALA A 207 -31.64 -32.54 14.45
N GLU A 208 -30.84 -31.75 13.72
CA GLU A 208 -31.32 -30.54 13.04
C GLU A 208 -32.35 -30.86 11.94
N ILE A 209 -32.11 -31.89 11.13
CA ILE A 209 -33.07 -32.31 10.10
C ILE A 209 -34.39 -32.74 10.73
N LYS A 210 -34.35 -33.57 11.79
CA LYS A 210 -35.55 -34.01 12.51
C LYS A 210 -36.33 -32.83 13.07
N SER A 211 -35.65 -31.88 13.69
CA SER A 211 -36.29 -30.67 14.26
C SER A 211 -37.04 -29.83 13.22
N ARG A 212 -36.69 -29.90 11.94
CA ARG A 212 -37.36 -29.13 10.86
C ARG A 212 -38.47 -29.89 10.16
N THR A 213 -38.47 -31.23 10.23
CA THR A 213 -39.53 -32.07 9.67
C THR A 213 -40.64 -32.41 10.65
N GLU A 214 -40.38 -32.30 11.95
CA GLU A 214 -41.34 -32.63 13.03
C GLU A 214 -41.94 -31.39 13.71
N GLY A 215 -41.67 -30.19 13.20
CA GLY A 215 -42.22 -28.90 13.65
C GLY A 215 -43.34 -28.37 12.76
#